data_AF-A0A379S9Q0-F1
#
_entry.id   AF-A0A379S9Q0-F1
#
_cell.length_a   1.000
_cell.length_b   1.000
_cell.length_c   1.000
_cell.angle_alpha   90.00
_cell.angle_beta   90.00
_cell.angle_gamma   90.00
#
_symmetry.space_group_name_H-M   'P 1'
#
loop_
_entity.id
_entity.type
_entity.pdbx_description
1 polymer ?
#
loop_
_entity_poly.entity_id
_entity_poly.type
_entity_poly.pdbx_seq_one_letter_code
_entity_poly.pdbx_strand_id
1 'polypeptide(L)'
;MAFQHLSQQMSRLENEIAIRLLQRTSRGVTPTNAGQAFYSQAQLALRHADNAILAAREARLSGHVSVGMAPSTASILGIPFIPAMQENYADVRLHVVESLSGNLERMINTRQIEIADSSAAGW
;
A
#
# COMPACT_ATOMS: atom_id res chain seq x y z
N MET A 1 -11.95 -5.77 30.36
CA MET A 1 -11.77 -4.31 30.12
C MET A 1 -12.31 -3.84 28.76
N ALA A 2 -12.23 -4.62 27.68
CA ALA A 2 -12.66 -4.20 26.32
C ALA A 2 -14.12 -3.68 26.17
N PHE A 3 -15.09 -4.25 26.91
CA PHE A 3 -16.51 -3.83 26.82
C PHE A 3 -16.79 -2.40 27.35
N GLN A 4 -16.00 -1.92 28.33
CA GLN A 4 -16.17 -0.57 28.86
C GLN A 4 -15.74 0.49 27.84
N HIS A 5 -14.68 0.21 27.08
CA HIS A 5 -14.19 1.12 26.04
C HIS A 5 -15.17 1.24 24.87
N LEU A 6 -15.79 0.14 24.45
CA LEU A 6 -16.77 0.15 23.35
C LEU A 6 -18.04 0.94 23.71
N SER A 7 -18.57 0.76 24.92
CA SER A 7 -19.76 1.51 25.36
C SER A 7 -19.48 3.02 25.47
N GLN A 8 -18.28 3.39 25.92
CA GLN A 8 -17.83 4.78 25.98
C GLN A 8 -17.63 5.37 24.58
N GLN A 9 -17.05 4.63 23.64
CA GLN A 9 -16.91 5.07 22.24
C GLN A 9 -18.26 5.29 21.58
N MET A 10 -19.21 4.38 21.77
CA MET A 10 -20.58 4.55 21.25
C MET A 10 -21.27 5.76 21.88
N SER A 11 -21.13 5.96 23.20
CA SER A 11 -21.74 7.11 23.87
C SER A 11 -21.13 8.44 23.39
N ARG A 12 -19.82 8.48 23.13
CA ARG A 12 -19.17 9.67 22.56
C ARG A 12 -19.70 9.98 21.17
N LEU A 13 -19.80 8.96 20.31
CA LEU A 13 -20.36 9.11 18.97
C LEU A 13 -21.80 9.63 19.01
N GLU A 14 -22.67 9.01 19.83
CA GLU A 14 -24.05 9.44 19.99
C GLU A 14 -24.18 10.89 20.48
N ASN A 15 -23.27 11.32 21.37
CA ASN A 15 -23.23 12.70 21.87
C ASN A 15 -22.76 13.69 20.79
N GLU A 16 -21.79 13.30 19.96
CA GLU A 16 -21.25 14.13 18.88
C GLU A 16 -22.30 14.40 17.81
N ILE A 17 -23.09 13.39 17.45
CA ILE A 17 -24.15 13.52 16.43
C ILE A 17 -25.52 13.88 17.03
N ALA A 18 -25.62 14.02 18.35
CA ALA A 18 -26.85 14.25 19.11
C ALA A 18 -28.01 13.27 18.80
N ILE A 19 -27.70 12.03 18.41
CA ILE A 19 -28.67 11.00 18.01
C ILE A 19 -28.35 9.68 18.72
N ARG A 20 -29.37 9.02 19.27
CA ARG A 20 -29.27 7.66 19.83
C ARG A 20 -29.24 6.62 18.71
N LEU A 21 -28.14 5.88 18.63
CA LEU A 21 -27.93 4.78 17.69
C LEU A 21 -28.27 3.43 18.32
N LEU A 22 -28.15 3.31 19.63
CA LEU A 22 -28.43 2.09 20.40
C LEU A 22 -29.49 2.36 21.48
N GLN A 23 -30.33 1.37 21.72
CA GLN A 23 -31.33 1.36 22.79
C GLN A 23 -31.19 0.10 23.65
N ARG A 24 -31.43 0.26 24.95
CA ARG A 24 -31.47 -0.86 25.90
C ARG A 24 -32.87 -1.44 25.94
N THR A 25 -32.93 -2.76 25.86
CA THR A 25 -34.14 -3.57 25.99
C THR A 25 -33.94 -4.58 27.12
N SER A 26 -35.02 -5.22 27.58
CA SER A 26 -34.94 -6.31 28.57
C SER A 26 -34.09 -7.50 28.11
N ARG A 27 -33.83 -7.62 26.80
CA ARG A 27 -33.03 -8.68 26.17
C ARG A 27 -31.60 -8.24 25.82
N GLY A 28 -31.20 -7.00 26.14
CA GLY A 28 -29.88 -6.47 25.83
C GLY A 28 -29.91 -5.17 25.02
N VAL A 29 -28.85 -4.91 24.27
CA VAL A 29 -28.70 -3.67 23.48
C VAL A 29 -29.06 -3.96 22.02
N THR A 30 -29.90 -3.12 21.44
CA THR A 30 -30.34 -3.22 20.04
C THR A 30 -30.18 -1.90 19.32
N PRO A 31 -29.91 -1.87 18.01
CA PRO A 31 -29.83 -0.64 17.25
C PRO A 31 -31.22 0.01 17.09
N THR A 32 -31.25 1.34 17.10
CA THR A 32 -32.43 2.13 16.70
C THR A 32 -32.56 2.16 15.17
N ASN A 33 -33.65 2.70 14.63
CA ASN A 33 -33.77 2.92 13.19
C ASN A 33 -32.66 3.84 12.65
N ALA A 34 -32.31 4.89 13.41
CA ALA A 34 -31.18 5.75 13.11
C ALA A 34 -29.85 4.99 13.20
N GLY A 35 -29.70 4.10 14.18
CA GLY A 35 -28.56 3.19 14.31
C GLY A 35 -28.35 2.29 13.09
N GLN A 36 -29.43 1.73 12.55
CA GLN A 36 -29.39 0.88 11.35
C GLN A 36 -29.00 1.70 10.11
N ALA A 37 -29.62 2.86 9.90
CA ALA A 37 -29.29 3.75 8.78
C ALA A 37 -27.83 4.24 8.85
N PHE A 38 -27.38 4.65 10.05
CA PHE A 38 -26.00 5.06 10.30
C PHE A 38 -25.02 3.91 10.03
N TYR A 39 -25.33 2.69 10.49
CA TYR A 39 -24.48 1.53 10.28
C TYR A 39 -24.23 1.25 8.79
N SER A 40 -25.27 1.29 7.95
CA SER A 40 -25.11 1.08 6.51
C SER A 40 -24.18 2.12 5.87
N GLN A 41 -24.29 3.39 6.26
CA GLN A 41 -23.42 4.46 5.75
C GLN A 41 -22.00 4.36 6.30
N ALA A 42 -21.84 4.04 7.59
CA ALA A 42 -20.53 3.84 8.21
C ALA A 42 -19.75 2.70 7.55
N GLN A 43 -20.41 1.59 7.20
CA GLN A 43 -19.78 0.50 6.47
C GLN A 43 -19.29 0.93 5.07
N LEU A 44 -20.05 1.76 4.37
CA LEU A 44 -19.62 2.32 3.09
C LEU A 44 -18.40 3.23 3.27
N ALA A 45 -18.44 4.14 4.25
CA ALA A 45 -17.34 5.05 4.55
C ALA A 45 -16.04 4.31 4.88
N LEU A 46 -16.10 3.24 5.67
CA LEU A 46 -14.94 2.41 5.98
C LEU A 46 -14.36 1.75 4.72
N ARG A 47 -15.21 1.17 3.86
CA ARG A 47 -14.75 0.62 2.57
C ARG A 47 -14.10 1.68 1.69
N HIS A 48 -14.66 2.89 1.66
CA HIS A 48 -14.06 4.00 0.91
C HIS A 48 -12.70 4.40 1.48
N ALA A 49 -12.54 4.44 2.80
CA ALA A 49 -11.25 4.72 3.44
C ALA A 49 -10.21 3.63 3.10
N ASP A 50 -10.59 2.36 3.16
CA ASP A 50 -9.71 1.24 2.79
C ASP A 50 -9.28 1.34 1.31
N ASN A 51 -10.23 1.60 0.41
CA ASN A 51 -9.95 1.79 -1.01
C ASN A 51 -9.04 3.00 -1.27
N ALA A 52 -9.21 4.10 -0.53
CA ALA A 52 -8.35 5.27 -0.65
C ALA A 52 -6.90 4.96 -0.24
N ILE A 53 -6.71 4.15 0.81
CA ILE A 53 -5.39 3.69 1.24
C ILE A 53 -4.75 2.80 0.16
N LEU A 54 -5.53 1.88 -0.44
CA LEU A 54 -5.06 1.03 -1.53
C LEU A 54 -4.64 1.88 -2.74
N ALA A 55 -5.49 2.80 -3.19
CA ALA A 55 -5.18 3.70 -4.30
C ALA A 55 -3.90 4.53 -4.04
N ALA A 56 -3.71 5.02 -2.81
CA ALA A 56 -2.49 5.74 -2.44
C ALA A 56 -1.23 4.85 -2.45
N ARG A 57 -1.36 3.58 -2.09
CA ARG A 57 -0.26 2.60 -2.16
C ARG A 57 0.06 2.22 -3.60
N GLU A 58 -0.94 2.05 -4.44
CA GLU A 58 -0.79 1.78 -5.87
C GLU A 58 -0.13 2.97 -6.57
N ALA A 59 -0.54 4.20 -6.27
CA ALA A 59 0.12 5.40 -6.77
C ALA A 59 1.61 5.49 -6.39
N ARG A 60 2.03 4.87 -5.26
CA ARG A 60 3.44 4.80 -4.86
C ARG A 60 4.26 3.81 -5.71
N LEU A 61 3.63 2.85 -6.38
CA LEU A 61 4.28 1.94 -7.34
C LEU A 61 4.35 2.55 -8.75
N SER A 62 4.37 3.87 -8.84
CA SER A 62 4.60 4.62 -10.09
C SER A 62 5.89 5.45 -9.95
N GLY A 63 6.73 5.47 -10.99
CA GLY A 63 8.04 6.13 -10.91
C GLY A 63 9.07 5.58 -11.90
N HIS A 64 10.27 6.15 -11.91
CA HIS A 64 11.39 5.60 -12.68
C HIS A 64 12.20 4.69 -11.77
N VAL A 65 12.43 3.45 -12.19
CA VAL A 65 13.33 2.54 -11.49
C VAL A 65 14.51 2.27 -12.40
N SER A 66 15.72 2.59 -11.93
CA SER A 66 16.95 2.32 -12.69
C SER A 66 17.66 1.08 -12.14
N VAL A 67 17.69 0.02 -12.94
CA VAL A 67 18.32 -1.26 -12.58
C VAL A 67 19.63 -1.39 -13.33
N GLY A 68 20.73 -1.45 -12.58
CA GLY A 68 22.06 -1.74 -13.12
C GLY A 68 22.31 -3.24 -13.18
N MET A 69 22.68 -3.75 -14.35
CA MET A 69 23.03 -5.16 -14.53
C MET A 69 24.42 -5.29 -15.15
N ALA A 70 25.19 -6.28 -14.69
CA ALA A 70 26.40 -6.70 -15.38
C ALA A 70 26.02 -7.34 -16.74
N PRO A 71 26.86 -7.22 -17.79
CA PRO A 71 26.57 -7.76 -19.13
C PRO A 71 26.14 -9.23 -19.15
N SER A 72 26.77 -10.06 -18.31
CA SER A 72 26.43 -11.47 -18.14
C SER A 72 25.02 -11.69 -17.58
N THR A 73 24.60 -10.87 -16.62
CA THR A 73 23.28 -10.97 -15.98
C THR A 73 22.20 -10.35 -16.87
N ALA A 74 22.49 -9.23 -17.52
CA ALA A 74 21.58 -8.60 -18.48
C ALA A 74 21.22 -9.56 -19.62
N SER A 75 22.21 -10.32 -20.10
CA SER A 75 22.01 -11.31 -21.18
C SER A 75 21.12 -12.49 -20.78
N ILE A 76 21.07 -12.86 -19.49
CA ILE A 76 20.32 -14.03 -18.99
C ILE A 76 18.96 -13.61 -18.42
N LEU A 77 18.95 -12.57 -17.57
CA LEU A 77 17.76 -12.13 -16.83
C LEU A 77 17.09 -10.91 -17.45
N GLY A 78 17.78 -10.08 -18.23
CA GLY A 78 17.18 -8.89 -18.82
C GLY A 78 16.00 -9.18 -19.75
N ILE A 79 16.10 -10.26 -20.55
CA ILE A 79 15.08 -10.68 -21.50
C ILE A 79 13.76 -11.08 -20.81
N PRO A 80 13.72 -11.94 -19.77
CA PRO A 80 12.49 -12.25 -19.05
C PRO A 80 12.07 -11.19 -18.03
N PHE A 81 13.00 -10.37 -17.51
CA PHE A 81 12.72 -9.40 -16.45
C PHE A 81 11.92 -8.20 -16.94
N ILE A 82 12.24 -7.66 -18.12
CA ILE A 82 11.56 -6.47 -18.66
C ILE A 82 10.06 -6.74 -18.89
N PRO A 83 9.64 -7.83 -19.56
CA PRO A 83 8.22 -8.16 -19.73
C PRO A 83 7.53 -8.41 -18.39
N ALA A 84 8.16 -9.14 -17.47
CA ALA A 84 7.57 -9.43 -16.16
C ALA A 84 7.35 -8.15 -15.32
N MET A 85 8.26 -7.17 -15.40
CA MET A 85 8.07 -5.87 -14.75
C MET A 85 6.95 -5.06 -15.41
N GLN A 86 6.87 -5.05 -16.74
CA GLN A 86 5.81 -4.35 -17.47
C GLN A 86 4.42 -4.97 -17.23
N GLU A 87 4.32 -6.30 -17.14
CA GLU A 87 3.07 -7.02 -16.88
C GLU A 87 2.58 -6.82 -15.44
N ASN A 88 3.48 -6.83 -14.46
CA ASN A 88 3.11 -6.76 -13.05
C ASN A 88 3.09 -5.32 -12.49
N TYR A 89 3.75 -4.36 -13.16
CA TYR A 89 3.94 -2.99 -12.69
C TYR A 89 3.90 -1.98 -13.86
N ALA A 90 2.74 -1.87 -14.50
CA ALA A 90 2.53 -1.06 -15.70
C ALA A 90 2.86 0.44 -15.54
N ASP A 91 2.79 0.98 -14.32
CA ASP A 91 3.07 2.39 -14.03
C ASP A 91 4.54 2.68 -13.66
N VAL A 92 5.41 1.65 -13.69
CA VAL A 92 6.86 1.78 -13.47
C VAL A 92 7.58 1.97 -14.79
N ARG A 93 8.28 3.10 -14.94
CA ARG A 93 9.23 3.34 -16.03
C ARG A 93 10.56 2.70 -15.69
N LEU A 94 10.76 1.47 -16.15
CA LEU A 94 12.01 0.74 -15.99
C LEU A 94 13.10 1.30 -16.92
N HIS A 95 14.25 1.65 -16.35
CA HIS A 95 15.47 2.01 -17.08
C HIS A 95 16.56 0.99 -16.73
N VAL A 96 16.93 0.14 -17.70
CA VAL A 96 17.97 -0.87 -17.50
C VAL A 96 19.30 -0.29 -17.98
N VAL A 97 20.30 -0.27 -17.11
CA VAL A 97 21.66 0.16 -17.45
C VAL A 97 22.59 -1.03 -17.41
N GLU A 98 23.21 -1.32 -18.55
CA GLU A 98 24.25 -2.34 -18.64
C GLU A 98 25.61 -1.69 -18.39
N SER A 99 26.36 -2.19 -17.40
CA SER A 99 27.70 -1.67 -17.10
C SER A 99 28.57 -2.68 -16.36
N LEU A 100 29.88 -2.59 -16.54
CA LEU A 100 30.86 -3.39 -15.79
C LEU A 100 30.78 -3.08 -14.28
N SER A 101 31.07 -4.10 -13.46
CA SER A 101 30.95 -4.12 -11.99
C SER A 101 31.53 -2.88 -11.29
N GLY A 102 32.78 -2.52 -11.60
CA GLY A 102 33.44 -1.36 -11.00
C GLY A 102 32.78 0.00 -11.32
N ASN A 103 31.98 0.07 -12.38
CA ASN A 103 31.23 1.27 -12.74
C ASN A 103 29.79 1.26 -12.16
N LEU A 104 29.22 0.08 -11.87
CA LEU A 104 27.92 -0.05 -11.21
C LEU A 104 27.97 0.41 -9.74
N GLU A 105 29.03 0.08 -9.00
CA GLU A 105 29.24 0.60 -7.64
C GLU A 105 29.28 2.13 -7.60
N ARG A 106 29.99 2.75 -8.56
CA ARG A 106 30.02 4.20 -8.73
C ARG A 106 28.62 4.76 -9.05
N MET A 107 27.83 4.06 -9.84
CA MET A 107 26.48 4.48 -10.23
C MET A 107 25.46 4.37 -9.08
N ILE A 108 25.58 3.37 -8.20
CA ILE A 108 24.80 3.32 -6.94
C ILE A 108 25.18 4.52 -6.06
N ASN A 109 26.47 4.74 -5.85
CA ASN A 109 26.96 5.82 -4.98
C ASN A 109 26.58 7.22 -5.48
N THR A 110 26.42 7.39 -6.80
CA THR A 110 25.98 8.64 -7.42
C THR A 110 24.46 8.71 -7.64
N ARG A 111 23.69 7.74 -7.15
CA ARG A 111 22.23 7.60 -7.31
C ARG A 111 21.75 7.60 -8.78
N GLN A 112 22.60 7.12 -9.70
CA GLN A 112 22.23 6.94 -11.10
C GLN A 112 21.50 5.60 -11.33
N ILE A 113 21.66 4.65 -10.41
CA ILE A 113 20.91 3.39 -10.35
C ILE A 113 20.51 3.12 -8.90
N GLU A 114 19.38 2.45 -8.71
CA GLU A 114 18.78 2.20 -7.39
C GLU A 114 19.04 0.77 -6.91
N ILE A 115 19.26 -0.15 -7.85
CA ILE A 115 19.53 -1.57 -7.58
C ILE A 115 20.64 -2.03 -8.54
N ALA A 116 21.61 -2.80 -8.03
CA ALA A 116 22.57 -3.54 -8.86
C ALA A 116 22.61 -5.01 -8.45
N ASP A 117 22.90 -5.88 -9.42
CA ASP A 117 23.09 -7.31 -9.20
C ASP A 117 24.35 -7.60 -8.35
N SER A 118 24.33 -8.64 -7.51
CA SER A 118 25.42 -9.01 -6.61
C SER A 118 26.68 -9.48 -7.34
N SER A 119 26.58 -9.86 -8.62
CA SER A 119 27.75 -10.08 -9.49
C SER A 119 28.54 -8.79 -9.77
N ALA A 120 27.96 -7.62 -9.51
CA ALA A 120 28.61 -6.31 -9.60
C ALA A 120 29.32 -5.88 -8.31
N ALA A 121 28.95 -6.47 -7.16
CA ALA A 121 29.65 -6.28 -5.89
C ALA A 121 30.70 -7.40 -5.78
N GLY A 122 31.82 -7.23 -6.48
CA GLY A 122 32.89 -8.21 -6.48
C GLY A 122 33.47 -8.43 -5.07
N TRP A 123 33.08 -9.55 -4.46
CA TRP A 123 33.94 -10.37 -3.62
C TRP A 123 34.07 -11.74 -4.28
#